data_AF-A0A1G0GUV5-F1
#
_entry.id   AF-A0A1G0GUV5-F1
#
_cell.length_a   1.000
_cell.length_b   1.000
_cell.length_c   1.000
_cell.angle_alpha   90.00
_cell.angle_beta   90.00
_cell.angle_gamma   90.00
#
_symmetry.space_group_name_H-M   'P 1'
#
loop_
_entity.id
_entity.type
_entity.pdbx_description
1 polymer ?
#
loop_
_entity_poly.entity_id
_entity_poly.type
_entity_poly.pdbx_seq_one_letter_code
_entity_poly.pdbx_strand_id
1 'polypeptide(L)'
;MRGIISKLDWFGNPGAGHGYDRFDNPALVDLMNDLYANEWGQYQNHFCPVMKLIEKKKINSRYYKRYDKPMTPYYRLMGTTQISKETKDKLREQHKSLNPFELKRVIDKKLKRIFEFVTVTSQVRNRL
;
A
#
# COMPACT_ATOMS: atom_id res chain seq x y z
N MET A 1 21.49 10.08 -23.29
CA MET A 1 20.06 10.46 -23.30
C MET A 1 19.19 9.25 -23.01
N ARG A 2 18.79 9.04 -21.75
CA ARG A 2 17.58 8.27 -21.37
C ARG A 2 17.08 8.87 -20.07
N GLY A 3 16.43 10.02 -20.21
CA GLY A 3 15.77 10.69 -19.11
C GLY A 3 14.48 9.95 -18.75
N ILE A 4 14.11 10.08 -17.47
CA ILE A 4 12.75 10.03 -16.97
C ILE A 4 12.11 8.64 -17.11
N ILE A 5 12.22 7.78 -16.10
CA ILE A 5 11.24 6.76 -15.62
C ILE A 5 12.00 5.90 -14.59
N SER A 6 11.70 6.03 -13.28
CA SER A 6 11.82 4.94 -12.28
C SER A 6 11.51 5.36 -10.82
N LYS A 7 10.79 6.46 -10.57
CA LYS A 7 10.42 6.85 -9.19
C LYS A 7 9.12 6.20 -8.68
N LEU A 8 8.60 5.17 -9.37
CA LEU A 8 7.29 4.56 -9.07
C LEU A 8 7.29 3.02 -8.92
N ASP A 9 8.46 2.39 -8.71
CA ASP A 9 8.59 0.92 -8.70
C ASP A 9 8.61 0.25 -7.31
N TRP A 10 8.08 0.91 -6.28
CA TRP A 10 7.91 0.27 -4.96
C TRP A 10 6.70 -0.69 -4.86
N PHE A 11 5.69 -0.54 -5.72
CA PHE A 11 4.40 -1.25 -5.56
C PHE A 11 4.13 -2.38 -6.57
N GLY A 12 5.07 -2.65 -7.49
CA GLY A 12 4.87 -3.62 -8.58
C GLY A 12 5.71 -4.90 -8.50
N ASN A 13 6.66 -5.00 -7.56
CA ASN A 13 7.62 -6.10 -7.54
C ASN A 13 7.27 -7.14 -6.44
N PRO A 14 6.93 -8.39 -6.78
CA PRO A 14 6.58 -9.44 -5.80
C PRO A 14 7.74 -9.89 -4.91
N GLY A 15 8.94 -9.31 -5.08
CA GLY A 15 10.11 -9.57 -4.23
C GLY A 15 10.41 -8.52 -3.16
N ALA A 16 9.63 -7.44 -3.07
CA ALA A 16 9.88 -6.33 -2.13
C ALA A 16 8.92 -6.33 -0.92
N GLY A 17 8.57 -7.51 -0.42
CA GLY A 17 7.95 -7.62 0.91
C GLY A 17 8.99 -7.33 1.99
N HIS A 18 8.59 -6.66 3.07
CA HIS A 18 9.37 -6.36 4.28
C HIS A 18 9.85 -7.62 5.06
N GLY A 19 10.13 -8.73 4.37
CA GLY A 19 10.43 -10.03 4.98
C GLY A 19 11.91 -10.41 4.98
N TYR A 20 12.81 -9.59 4.45
CA TYR A 20 14.23 -9.94 4.31
C TYR A 20 15.14 -9.35 5.40
N ASP A 21 14.82 -8.17 5.94
CA ASP A 21 15.51 -7.61 7.11
C ASP A 21 14.49 -7.49 8.25
N ARG A 22 14.71 -8.24 9.34
CA ARG A 22 13.92 -8.07 10.56
C ARG A 22 14.41 -6.81 11.26
N PHE A 23 13.49 -5.90 11.56
CA PHE A 23 13.80 -4.75 12.39
C PHE A 23 13.94 -5.23 13.84
N ASP A 24 15.17 -5.34 14.33
CA ASP A 24 15.45 -5.78 15.71
C ASP A 24 15.22 -4.67 16.76
N ASN A 25 14.81 -3.47 16.33
CA ASN A 25 14.57 -2.34 17.23
C ASN A 25 13.09 -2.25 17.65
N PRO A 26 12.75 -2.47 18.93
CA PRO A 26 11.36 -2.40 19.39
C PRO A 26 10.73 -1.01 19.25
N ALA A 27 11.52 0.07 19.28
CA ALA A 27 11.00 1.43 19.10
C ALA A 27 10.49 1.68 17.67
N LEU A 28 10.94 0.89 16.67
CA LEU A 28 10.42 0.96 15.31
C LEU A 28 9.02 0.35 15.18
N VAL A 29 8.69 -0.63 16.03
CA VAL A 29 7.40 -1.33 15.97
C VAL A 29 6.26 -0.36 16.24
N ASP A 30 6.38 0.48 17.27
CA ASP A 30 5.34 1.46 17.61
C ASP A 30 5.17 2.53 16.52
N LEU A 31 6.28 3.04 15.97
CA LEU A 31 6.24 4.01 14.87
C LEU A 31 5.61 3.44 13.60
N MET A 32 5.89 2.17 13.29
CA MET A 32 5.31 1.47 12.15
C MET A 32 3.83 1.18 12.37
N ASN A 33 3.46 0.70 13.56
CA ASN A 33 2.06 0.46 13.91
C ASN A 33 1.22 1.72 13.81
N ASP A 34 1.73 2.85 14.31
CA ASP A 34 1.09 4.16 14.19
C ASP A 34 0.90 4.57 12.72
N LEU A 35 1.94 4.47 11.89
CA LEU A 35 1.85 4.77 10.45
C LEU A 35 0.82 3.88 9.73
N TYR A 36 0.83 2.57 10.03
CA TYR A 36 -0.04 1.61 9.35
C TYR A 36 -1.51 1.78 9.74
N ALA A 37 -1.78 1.99 11.03
CA ALA A 37 -3.12 2.11 11.56
C ALA A 37 -3.81 3.40 11.10
N ASN A 38 -3.08 4.51 11.03
CA ASN A 38 -3.68 5.84 10.88
C ASN A 38 -3.66 6.35 9.44
N GLU A 39 -2.51 6.37 8.77
CA GLU A 39 -2.41 7.01 7.45
C GLU A 39 -2.35 6.00 6.30
N TRP A 40 -1.52 4.96 6.44
CA TRP A 40 -1.26 4.05 5.33
C TRP A 40 -2.51 3.29 4.91
N GLY A 41 -3.25 2.73 5.88
CA GLY A 41 -4.49 2.03 5.62
C GLY A 41 -5.51 2.92 4.90
N GLN A 42 -5.66 4.18 5.35
CA GLN A 42 -6.57 5.14 4.73
C GLN A 42 -6.15 5.46 3.30
N TYR A 43 -4.87 5.73 3.09
CA TYR A 43 -4.32 6.04 1.77
C TYR A 43 -4.54 4.87 0.79
N GLN A 44 -4.18 3.66 1.21
CA GLN A 44 -4.28 2.46 0.37
C GLN A 44 -5.73 2.07 0.07
N ASN A 45 -6.63 2.20 1.05
CA ASN A 45 -8.02 1.78 0.88
C ASN A 45 -8.84 2.75 0.05
N HIS A 46 -8.59 4.06 0.19
CA HIS A 46 -9.40 5.07 -0.47
C HIS A 46 -8.84 5.52 -1.83
N PHE A 47 -7.52 5.56 -2.01
CA PHE A 47 -6.90 6.22 -3.17
C PHE A 47 -6.05 5.30 -4.05
N CYS A 48 -5.57 4.15 -3.55
CA CYS A 48 -4.78 3.23 -4.36
C CYS A 48 -5.65 2.16 -5.06
N PRO A 49 -5.73 2.16 -6.40
CA PRO A 49 -6.44 1.12 -7.13
C PRO A 49 -5.66 -0.20 -7.06
N VAL A 50 -6.35 -1.31 -6.81
CA VAL A 50 -5.76 -2.64 -6.76
C VAL A 50 -6.49 -3.60 -7.68
N MET A 51 -5.73 -4.41 -8.43
CA MET A 51 -6.26 -5.50 -9.24
C MET A 51 -6.34 -6.77 -8.38
N LYS A 52 -7.54 -7.32 -8.20
CA LYS A 52 -7.71 -8.62 -7.54
C LYS A 52 -7.53 -9.74 -8.55
N LEU A 53 -6.90 -10.83 -8.13
CA LEU A 53 -6.83 -12.05 -8.91
C LEU A 53 -8.21 -12.72 -8.87
N ILE A 54 -8.90 -12.77 -10.01
CA ILE A 54 -10.22 -13.40 -10.12
C ILE A 54 -10.06 -14.91 -10.28
N GLU A 55 -9.07 -15.31 -11.05
CA GLU A 55 -8.94 -16.69 -11.47
C GLU A 55 -7.48 -17.07 -11.68
N LYS A 56 -7.14 -18.25 -11.17
CA LYS A 56 -5.84 -18.88 -11.39
C LYS A 56 -6.11 -20.29 -11.86
N LYS A 57 -5.74 -20.59 -13.11
CA LYS A 57 -5.91 -21.91 -13.72
C LYS A 57 -4.55 -22.48 -14.09
N LYS A 58 -4.37 -23.78 -13.88
CA LYS A 58 -3.20 -24.52 -14.37
C LYS A 58 -3.64 -25.29 -15.62
N ILE A 59 -3.02 -25.00 -16.76
CA ILE A 59 -3.27 -25.71 -18.01
C ILE A 59 -1.93 -26.30 -18.44
N ASN A 60 -1.84 -27.63 -18.46
CA ASN A 60 -0.59 -28.38 -18.57
C ASN A 60 0.43 -27.95 -17.50
N SER A 61 1.61 -27.52 -17.91
CA SER A 61 2.69 -27.05 -17.03
C SER A 61 2.70 -25.53 -16.81
N ARG A 62 1.68 -24.78 -17.25
CA ARG A 62 1.62 -23.31 -17.14
C ARG A 62 0.46 -22.82 -16.28
N TYR A 63 0.69 -21.72 -15.55
CA TYR A 63 -0.34 -21.01 -14.80
C TYR A 63 -0.85 -19.80 -15.58
N TYR A 64 -2.15 -19.71 -15.74
CA TYR A 64 -2.86 -18.58 -16.30
C TYR A 64 -3.58 -17.83 -15.18
N LYS A 65 -3.38 -16.52 -15.11
CA LYS A 65 -3.97 -15.63 -14.11
C LYS A 65 -4.84 -14.60 -14.81
N ARG A 66 -6.09 -14.45 -14.38
CA ARG A 66 -7.00 -13.39 -14.84
C ARG A 66 -7.27 -12.45 -13.68
N TYR A 67 -7.05 -11.17 -13.95
CA TYR A 67 -7.20 -10.11 -12.97
C TYR A 67 -8.45 -9.28 -13.25
N ASP A 68 -8.99 -8.70 -12.18
CA ASP A 68 -10.08 -7.75 -12.21
C ASP A 68 -9.61 -6.39 -12.74
N LYS A 69 -10.58 -5.54 -13.12
CA LYS A 69 -10.32 -4.14 -13.42
C LYS A 69 -9.71 -3.45 -12.18
N PRO A 70 -8.74 -2.54 -12.37
CA PRO A 70 -8.19 -1.77 -11.26
C PRO A 70 -9.28 -0.96 -10.57
N MET A 71 -9.45 -1.15 -9.25
CA MET A 71 -10.42 -0.42 -8.45
C MET A 71 -9.92 -0.27 -7.02
N THR A 72 -10.20 0.86 -6.38
CA THR A 72 -9.85 1.04 -4.96
C THR A 72 -10.72 0.13 -4.09
N PRO A 73 -10.20 -0.36 -2.95
CA PRO A 73 -11.01 -1.10 -1.98
C PRO A 73 -12.29 -0.36 -1.58
N TYR A 74 -12.21 0.96 -1.39
CA TYR A 74 -13.36 1.83 -1.13
C TYR A 74 -14.46 1.71 -2.20
N TYR A 75 -14.12 1.91 -3.49
CA TYR A 75 -15.12 1.83 -4.57
C TYR A 75 -15.72 0.42 -4.68
N ARG A 76 -14.91 -0.62 -4.47
CA ARG A 76 -15.40 -2.00 -4.47
C ARG A 76 -16.39 -2.25 -3.32
N LEU A 77 -16.12 -1.74 -2.12
CA LEU A 77 -17.03 -1.82 -0.99
C LEU A 77 -18.33 -1.06 -1.24
N MET A 78 -18.27 0.13 -1.85
CA MET A 78 -19.46 0.91 -2.18
C MET A 78 -20.41 0.18 -3.13
N GLY A 79 -19.87 -0.59 -4.08
CA GLY A 79 -20.64 -1.41 -5.03
C GLY A 79 -21.20 -2.71 -4.45
N THR A 80 -20.83 -3.11 -3.24
CA THR A 80 -21.25 -4.39 -2.64
C THR A 80 -22.57 -4.24 -1.87
N THR A 81 -23.45 -5.25 -1.92
CA THR A 81 -24.75 -5.26 -1.21
C THR A 81 -24.66 -5.78 0.23
N GLN A 82 -23.51 -6.32 0.63
CA GLN A 82 -23.28 -6.96 1.93
C GLN A 82 -23.11 -5.99 3.10
N ILE A 83 -23.04 -4.67 2.84
CA ILE A 83 -22.87 -3.65 3.89
C ILE A 83 -24.10 -2.76 3.98
N SER A 84 -24.45 -2.37 5.21
CA SER A 84 -25.59 -1.48 5.48
C SER A 84 -25.38 -0.10 4.86
N LYS A 85 -26.49 0.59 4.60
CA LYS A 85 -26.48 1.96 4.08
C LYS A 85 -25.74 2.91 5.03
N GLU A 86 -25.96 2.77 6.34
CA GLU A 86 -25.29 3.57 7.37
C GLU A 86 -23.76 3.45 7.28
N THR A 87 -23.22 2.24 7.12
CA THR A 87 -21.78 2.02 6.96
C THR A 87 -21.25 2.66 5.68
N LYS A 88 -22.03 2.61 4.57
CA LYS A 88 -21.66 3.28 3.32
C LYS A 88 -21.59 4.80 3.49
N ASP A 89 -22.52 5.37 4.23
CA ASP A 89 -22.58 6.81 4.47
C ASP A 89 -21.40 7.26 5.32
N LYS A 90 -21.08 6.55 6.41
CA LYS A 90 -19.86 6.80 7.22
C LYS A 90 -18.58 6.75 6.40
N LEU A 91 -18.42 5.72 5.56
CA LEU A 91 -17.26 5.58 4.68
C LEU A 91 -17.19 6.72 3.64
N ARG A 92 -18.33 7.23 3.18
CA ARG A 92 -18.39 8.36 2.24
C ARG A 92 -17.99 9.66 2.91
N GLU A 93 -18.43 9.90 4.14
CA GLU A 93 -18.00 11.06 4.93
C GLU A 93 -16.50 11.01 5.20
N GLN A 94 -15.98 9.86 5.62
CA GLN A 94 -14.55 9.62 5.79
C GLN A 94 -13.78 9.92 4.49
N HIS A 95 -14.21 9.34 3.36
CA HIS A 95 -13.55 9.58 2.08
C HIS A 95 -13.51 11.06 1.69
N LYS A 96 -14.58 11.82 1.97
CA LYS A 96 -14.63 13.27 1.73
C LYS A 96 -13.70 14.06 2.66
N SER A 97 -13.52 13.62 3.90
CA SER A 97 -12.61 14.28 4.85
C SER A 97 -11.13 14.02 4.55
N LEU A 98 -10.80 12.96 3.82
CA LEU A 98 -9.43 12.59 3.52
C LEU A 98 -8.91 13.35 2.30
N ASN A 99 -7.75 13.99 2.45
CA ASN A 99 -7.02 14.59 1.34
C ASN A 99 -5.80 13.71 0.98
N PRO A 100 -5.72 13.19 -0.26
CA PRO A 100 -4.62 12.29 -0.65
C PRO A 100 -3.25 12.95 -0.57
N PHE A 101 -3.14 14.26 -0.81
CA PHE A 101 -1.86 14.99 -0.75
C PHE A 101 -1.41 15.20 0.70
N GLU A 102 -2.33 15.51 1.60
CA GLU A 102 -2.01 15.65 3.03
C GLU A 102 -1.63 14.30 3.63
N LEU A 103 -2.37 13.23 3.32
CA LEU A 103 -2.01 11.88 3.74
C LEU A 103 -0.61 11.50 3.24
N LYS A 104 -0.30 11.77 1.97
CA LYS A 104 1.02 11.52 1.39
C LYS A 104 2.12 12.25 2.16
N ARG A 105 1.93 13.53 2.47
CA ARG A 105 2.88 14.35 3.25
C ARG A 105 3.13 13.78 4.64
N VAL A 106 2.06 13.37 5.34
CA VAL A 106 2.18 12.78 6.69
C VAL A 106 2.91 11.44 6.62
N ILE A 107 2.57 10.59 5.65
CA ILE A 107 3.24 9.30 5.42
C ILE A 107 4.74 9.53 5.16
N ASP A 108 5.09 10.42 4.24
CA ASP A 108 6.49 10.70 3.90
C ASP A 108 7.28 11.23 5.11
N LYS A 109 6.65 12.07 5.95
CA LYS A 109 7.24 12.56 7.21
C LYS A 109 7.49 11.44 8.22
N LYS A 110 6.51 10.56 8.42
CA LYS A 110 6.64 9.42 9.34
C LYS A 110 7.68 8.42 8.84
N LEU A 111 7.68 8.11 7.55
CA LEU A 111 8.68 7.26 6.92
C LEU A 111 10.08 7.82 7.10
N LYS A 112 10.28 9.13 6.89
CA LYS A 112 11.59 9.76 7.13
C LYS A 112 12.09 9.53 8.56
N ARG A 113 11.21 9.73 9.56
CA ARG A 113 11.53 9.47 10.97
C ARG A 113 11.88 8.00 11.22
N ILE A 114 11.14 7.07 10.62
CA ILE A 114 11.40 5.63 10.73
C ILE A 114 12.77 5.28 10.13
N PHE A 115 13.08 5.82 8.95
CA PHE A 115 14.37 5.59 8.29
C PHE A 115 15.57 6.18 9.04
N GLU A 116 15.38 7.19 9.91
CA GLU A 116 16.45 7.69 10.79
C GLU A 116 16.86 6.66 11.85
N PHE A 117 15.92 5.82 12.32
CA PHE A 117 16.19 4.77 13.31
C PHE A 117 16.67 3.45 12.69
N VAL A 118 16.49 3.28 11.39
CA VAL A 118 17.07 2.17 10.64
C VAL A 118 18.49 2.57 10.27
N THR A 119 19.48 2.17 11.08
CA THR A 119 20.87 2.16 10.61
C THR A 119 20.90 1.34 9.32
N VAL A 120 21.10 2.02 8.19
CA VAL A 120 21.22 1.38 6.89
C VAL A 120 22.41 0.42 6.96
N THR A 121 22.16 -0.86 7.22
CA THR A 121 23.09 -1.90 6.87
C THR A 121 23.35 -1.73 5.38
N SER A 122 24.62 -1.63 5.00
CA SER A 122 25.12 -1.20 3.68
C SER A 122 24.52 -1.91 2.46
N GLN A 123 23.73 -2.97 2.65
CA GLN A 123 23.05 -3.73 1.61
C GLN A 123 21.87 -3.01 0.93
N VAL A 124 21.22 -2.04 1.59
CA VAL A 124 20.05 -1.33 1.01
C VAL A 124 20.47 -0.18 0.08
N ARG A 125 21.61 0.45 0.36
CA ARG A 125 22.06 1.69 -0.31
C ARG A 125 22.56 1.47 -1.74
N ASN A 126 22.94 0.24 -2.11
CA ASN A 126 23.50 -0.11 -3.42
C ASN A 126 22.46 -0.54 -4.48
N ARG A 127 21.16 -0.39 -4.21
CA ARG A 127 20.09 -0.73 -5.16
C ARG A 127 19.26 0.48 -5.62
N LEU A 128 19.83 1.68 -5.52
CA LEU A 128 19.29 2.93 -6.06
C LEU A 128 20.04 3.35 -7.32
#